data_AF-A0A948Q2Y3-F1
#
_entry.id   AF-A0A948Q2Y3-F1
#
_cell.length_a   1.000
_cell.length_b   1.000
_cell.length_c   1.000
_cell.angle_alpha   90.00
_cell.angle_beta   90.00
_cell.angle_gamma   90.00
#
_symmetry.space_group_name_H-M   'P 1'
#
loop_
_entity.id
_entity.type
_entity.pdbx_description
1 polymer ?
#
loop_
_entity_poly.entity_id
_entity_poly.type
_entity_poly.pdbx_seq_one_letter_code
_entity_poly.pdbx_strand_id
1 'polypeptide(L)'
;MWIFKGLLFLVLLFVLVYFFIDNSDHSVDIDVYGRTYLDVSVYWIVVASFLLGFATSFVIAGFREFRFRRDVSRLKRTVKTRDKEIADLRTMALHEPDEVAAAPVRTGKSLEKGAARE
;
A
#
# COMPACT_ATOMS: atom_id res chain seq x y z
N MET A 1 12.61 -20.86 7.10
CA MET A 1 13.47 -20.63 5.92
C MET A 1 12.68 -20.89 4.64
N TRP A 2 12.91 -20.11 3.58
CA TRP A 2 12.18 -20.24 2.30
C TRP A 2 12.38 -21.61 1.63
N ILE A 3 13.56 -22.21 1.79
CA ILE A 3 13.87 -23.55 1.25
C ILE A 3 12.95 -24.64 1.80
N PHE A 4 12.70 -24.67 3.10
CA PHE A 4 11.81 -25.68 3.71
C PHE A 4 10.37 -25.55 3.23
N LYS A 5 9.90 -24.32 3.01
CA LYS A 5 8.56 -24.07 2.43
C LYS A 5 8.49 -24.54 0.99
N GLY A 6 9.54 -24.32 0.20
CA GLY A 6 9.65 -24.83 -1.17
C GLY A 6 9.69 -26.36 -1.23
N LEU A 7 10.48 -26.99 -0.36
CA LEU A 7 10.57 -28.45 -0.28
C LEU A 7 9.24 -29.07 0.16
N LEU A 8 8.58 -28.51 1.17
CA LEU A 8 7.25 -28.94 1.61
C LEU A 8 6.23 -28.83 0.46
N PHE A 9 6.25 -27.72 -0.28
CA PHE A 9 5.36 -27.51 -1.42
C PHE A 9 5.63 -28.50 -2.55
N LEU A 10 6.89 -28.83 -2.82
CA LEU A 10 7.26 -29.82 -3.82
C LEU A 10 6.76 -31.22 -3.44
N VAL A 11 6.95 -31.63 -2.19
CA VAL A 11 6.43 -32.92 -1.68
C VAL A 11 4.91 -32.96 -1.78
N LEU A 12 4.24 -31.89 -1.37
CA LEU A 12 2.78 -31.77 -1.47
C LEU A 12 2.30 -31.90 -2.92
N LEU A 13 2.99 -31.25 -3.86
CA LEU A 13 2.69 -31.33 -5.29
C LEU A 13 2.80 -32.76 -5.81
N PHE A 14 3.87 -33.48 -5.45
CA PHE A 14 4.04 -34.88 -5.85
C PHE A 14 2.95 -35.79 -5.30
N VAL A 15 2.62 -35.65 -4.02
CA VAL A 15 1.53 -36.41 -3.38
C VAL A 15 0.20 -36.14 -4.09
N LEU A 16 -0.08 -34.88 -4.42
CA LEU A 16 -1.30 -34.49 -5.11
C LEU A 16 -1.37 -35.10 -6.52
N VAL A 17 -0.29 -35.02 -7.30
CA VAL A 17 -0.24 -35.60 -8.66
C VAL A 17 -0.38 -37.12 -8.61
N TYR A 18 0.31 -37.78 -7.68
CA TYR A 18 0.19 -39.23 -7.50
C TYR A 18 -1.24 -39.64 -7.16
N PHE A 19 -1.88 -38.93 -6.22
CA PHE A 19 -3.28 -39.14 -5.88
C PHE A 19 -4.19 -39.01 -7.09
N PHE A 20 -3.96 -38.00 -7.95
CA PHE A 20 -4.73 -37.80 -9.17
C PHE A 20 -4.62 -38.96 -10.17
N ILE A 21 -3.41 -39.47 -10.38
CA ILE A 21 -3.17 -40.58 -11.31
C ILE A 21 -3.83 -41.85 -10.81
N ASP A 22 -3.70 -42.14 -9.51
CA ASP A 22 -4.27 -43.36 -8.91
C ASP A 22 -5.81 -43.31 -8.84
N ASN A 23 -6.39 -42.11 -8.73
CA ASN A 23 -7.82 -41.91 -8.55
C ASN A 23 -8.55 -41.43 -9.83
N SER A 24 -7.87 -41.33 -10.98
CA SER A 24 -8.47 -40.75 -12.19
C SER A 24 -9.58 -41.59 -12.80
N ASP A 25 -9.50 -42.91 -12.67
CA ASP A 25 -10.47 -43.86 -13.23
C ASP A 25 -11.65 -44.15 -12.29
N HIS A 26 -11.65 -43.56 -11.09
CA HIS A 26 -12.73 -43.71 -10.14
C HIS A 26 -13.80 -42.63 -10.32
N SER A 27 -15.06 -43.06 -10.27
CA SER A 27 -16.24 -42.21 -10.19
C SER A 27 -16.86 -42.30 -8.80
N VAL A 28 -17.50 -41.20 -8.38
CA VAL A 28 -18.16 -41.09 -7.08
C VAL A 28 -19.55 -40.50 -7.25
N ASP A 29 -20.47 -40.96 -6.41
CA ASP A 29 -21.81 -40.40 -6.32
C ASP A 29 -21.80 -39.22 -5.36
N ILE A 30 -22.28 -38.07 -5.83
CA ILE A 30 -22.24 -36.82 -5.07
C ILE A 30 -23.66 -36.34 -4.83
N ASP A 31 -23.98 -35.99 -3.58
CA ASP A 31 -25.19 -35.24 -3.26
C ASP A 31 -24.84 -33.77 -3.04
N VAL A 32 -25.35 -32.91 -3.92
CA VAL A 32 -25.16 -31.47 -3.85
C VAL A 32 -26.52 -30.81 -3.66
N TYR A 33 -26.77 -30.27 -2.47
CA TYR A 33 -28.02 -29.56 -2.15
C TYR A 33 -29.30 -30.38 -2.45
N GLY A 34 -29.28 -31.69 -2.18
CA GLY A 34 -30.43 -32.59 -2.41
C GLY A 34 -30.59 -33.00 -3.88
N ARG A 35 -29.58 -32.73 -4.73
CA ARG A 35 -29.47 -33.26 -6.09
C ARG A 35 -28.37 -34.30 -6.10
N THR A 36 -28.76 -35.54 -6.37
CA THR A 36 -27.81 -36.64 -6.51
C THR A 36 -27.30 -36.70 -7.95
N TYR A 37 -25.98 -36.61 -8.10
CA TYR A 37 -25.28 -36.81 -9.35
C TYR A 37 -24.54 -38.14 -9.25
N LEU A 38 -24.97 -39.09 -10.06
CA LEU A 38 -24.40 -40.43 -10.10
C LEU A 38 -23.22 -40.47 -11.06
N ASP A 39 -22.23 -41.30 -10.73
CA ASP A 39 -21.11 -41.65 -11.61
C ASP A 39 -20.27 -40.44 -12.08
N VAL A 40 -20.06 -39.47 -11.18
CA VAL A 40 -19.23 -38.30 -11.51
C VAL A 40 -17.77 -38.66 -11.34
N SER A 41 -16.98 -38.56 -12.41
CA SER A 41 -15.54 -38.77 -12.35
C SER A 41 -14.87 -37.81 -11.36
N VAL A 42 -14.04 -38.36 -10.47
CA VAL A 42 -13.28 -37.61 -9.47
C VAL A 42 -12.47 -36.47 -10.12
N TYR A 43 -11.99 -36.68 -11.34
CA TYR A 43 -11.27 -35.67 -12.11
C TYR A 43 -12.04 -34.33 -12.21
N TRP A 44 -13.31 -34.36 -12.58
CA TRP A 44 -14.12 -33.14 -12.75
C TRP A 44 -14.37 -32.42 -11.43
N ILE A 45 -14.55 -33.17 -10.35
CA ILE A 45 -14.76 -32.62 -9.00
C ILE A 45 -13.54 -31.84 -8.56
N VAL A 46 -12.34 -32.42 -8.73
CA VAL A 46 -11.11 -31.75 -8.30
C VAL A 46 -10.79 -30.57 -9.21
N VAL A 47 -10.99 -30.68 -10.52
CA VAL A 47 -10.82 -29.54 -11.45
C VAL A 47 -11.75 -28.39 -11.06
N ALA A 48 -13.03 -28.66 -10.82
CA ALA A 48 -13.99 -27.63 -10.42
C ALA A 48 -13.62 -26.98 -9.08
N SER A 49 -13.20 -27.80 -8.10
CA SER A 49 -12.76 -27.33 -6.79
C SER A 49 -11.51 -26.46 -6.87
N PHE A 50 -10.54 -26.86 -7.69
CA PHE A 50 -9.33 -26.08 -7.95
C PHE A 50 -9.66 -24.75 -8.63
N LEU A 51 -10.54 -24.77 -9.63
CA LEU A 51 -10.95 -23.56 -10.35
C LEU A 51 -11.66 -22.57 -9.41
N LEU A 52 -12.55 -23.07 -8.54
CA LEU A 52 -13.21 -22.27 -7.50
C LEU A 52 -12.21 -21.70 -6.50
N GLY A 53 -11.28 -22.51 -6.02
CA GLY A 53 -10.22 -22.06 -5.10
C GLY A 53 -9.33 -20.99 -5.74
N PHE A 54 -8.96 -21.19 -7.00
CA PHE A 54 -8.17 -20.24 -7.78
C PHE A 54 -8.93 -18.93 -8.00
N ALA A 55 -10.20 -18.99 -8.43
CA ALA A 55 -11.03 -17.81 -8.61
C ALA A 55 -11.18 -17.02 -7.30
N THR A 56 -11.43 -17.72 -6.18
CA THR A 56 -11.54 -17.11 -4.86
C THR A 56 -10.24 -16.44 -4.44
N SER A 57 -9.10 -17.12 -4.63
CA SER A 57 -7.78 -16.56 -4.35
C SER A 57 -7.49 -15.32 -5.20
N PHE A 58 -7.85 -15.37 -6.48
CA PHE A 58 -7.69 -14.24 -7.40
C PHE A 58 -8.51 -13.03 -6.96
N VAL A 59 -9.76 -13.24 -6.55
CA VAL A 59 -10.64 -12.18 -6.02
C VAL A 59 -10.03 -11.57 -4.75
N ILE A 60 -9.59 -12.39 -3.79
CA ILE A 60 -8.95 -11.93 -2.54
C ILE A 60 -7.66 -11.15 -2.85
N ALA A 61 -6.83 -11.66 -3.76
CA ALA A 61 -5.60 -11.00 -4.19
C ALA A 61 -5.88 -9.64 -4.83
N GLY A 62 -6.90 -9.56 -5.70
CA GLY A 62 -7.36 -8.32 -6.31
C GLY A 62 -7.81 -7.28 -5.27
N PHE A 63 -8.63 -7.70 -4.30
CA PHE A 63 -9.04 -6.82 -3.20
C PHE A 63 -7.85 -6.35 -2.34
N ARG A 64 -6.89 -7.24 -2.06
CA ARG A 64 -5.68 -6.91 -1.29
C ARG A 64 -4.83 -5.88 -2.02
N GLU A 65 -4.61 -6.06 -3.32
CA GLU A 65 -3.87 -5.13 -4.17
C GLU A 65 -4.55 -3.76 -4.24
N PHE A 66 -5.87 -3.73 -4.40
CA PHE A 66 -6.63 -2.48 -4.42
C PHE A 66 -6.52 -1.71 -3.10
N ARG A 67 -6.64 -2.40 -1.96
CA ARG A 67 -6.45 -1.78 -0.64
C ARG A 67 -5.03 -1.24 -0.50
N PHE A 68 -4.03 -2.03 -0.90
CA PHE A 68 -2.63 -1.65 -0.83
C PHE A 68 -2.34 -0.37 -1.65
N ARG A 69 -2.89 -0.26 -2.86
CA ARG A 69 -2.77 0.95 -3.69
C ARG A 69 -3.40 2.18 -3.05
N ARG A 70 -4.54 2.04 -2.37
CA ARG A 70 -5.16 3.15 -1.62
C ARG A 70 -4.30 3.58 -0.45
N ASP A 71 -3.73 2.63 0.28
CA ASP A 71 -2.87 2.91 1.43
C ASP A 71 -1.58 3.62 0.99
N VAL A 72 -0.94 3.15 -0.09
CA VAL A 72 0.23 3.81 -0.71
C VAL A 72 -0.11 5.23 -1.18
N SER A 73 -1.28 5.42 -1.81
CA SER A 73 -1.71 6.74 -2.28
C SER A 73 -1.98 7.71 -1.14
N ARG A 74 -2.57 7.24 -0.03
CA ARG A 74 -2.76 8.03 1.19
C ARG A 74 -1.42 8.38 1.83
N LEU A 75 -0.53 7.41 1.97
CA LEU A 75 0.78 7.61 2.58
C LEU A 75 1.61 8.65 1.80
N LYS A 76 1.58 8.60 0.46
CA LYS A 76 2.26 9.58 -0.39
C LYS A 76 1.72 11.00 -0.21
N ARG A 77 0.41 11.16 0.00
CA ARG A 77 -0.20 12.48 0.29
C ARG A 77 0.24 12.99 1.65
N THR A 78 0.25 12.14 2.68
CA THR A 78 0.71 12.51 4.02
C THR A 78 2.17 12.94 4.01
N VAL A 79 3.05 12.20 3.33
CA VAL A 79 4.46 12.58 3.16
C VAL A 79 4.57 13.96 2.53
N LYS A 80 3.86 14.21 1.42
CA LYS A 80 3.89 15.52 0.74
C LYS A 80 3.39 16.67 1.63
N THR A 81 2.36 16.46 2.44
CA THR A 81 1.86 17.47 3.37
C THR A 81 2.88 17.76 4.47
N ARG A 82 3.48 16.72 5.06
CA ARG A 82 4.52 16.88 6.09
C ARG A 82 5.78 17.56 5.55
N ASP A 83 6.20 17.22 4.33
CA ASP A 83 7.32 17.89 3.67
C ASP A 83 7.03 19.37 3.44
N LYS A 84 5.78 19.71 3.10
CA LYS A 84 5.34 21.11 2.95
C LYS A 84 5.33 21.85 4.29
N GLU A 85 4.86 21.22 5.37
CA GLU A 85 4.92 21.78 6.73
C GLU A 85 6.38 22.06 7.15
N ILE A 86 7.29 21.14 6.90
CA ILE A 86 8.72 21.32 7.20
C ILE A 86 9.32 22.46 6.37
N ALA A 87 8.97 22.55 5.08
CA ALA A 87 9.44 23.62 4.21
C ALA A 87 8.93 24.99 4.66
N ASP A 88 7.65 25.07 5.03
CA ASP A 88 6.99 26.30 5.49
C ASP A 88 7.59 26.79 6.82
N LEU A 89 7.80 25.88 7.77
CA LEU A 89 8.51 26.16 9.03
C LEU A 89 9.95 26.63 8.80
N ARG A 90 10.64 26.05 7.81
CA ARG A 90 11.99 26.51 7.44
C ARG A 90 11.98 27.92 6.85
N THR A 91 11.01 28.26 6.01
CA THR A 91 10.89 29.61 5.45
C THR A 91 10.44 30.64 6.47
N MET A 92 9.65 30.26 7.48
CA MET A 92 9.27 31.15 8.57
C MET A 92 10.46 31.49 9.47
N ALA A 93 11.31 30.49 9.78
CA ALA A 93 12.56 30.71 10.51
C ALA A 93 13.60 31.57 9.74
N LEU A 94 13.46 31.73 8.43
CA LEU A 94 14.30 32.59 7.59
C LEU A 94 13.81 34.04 7.51
N HIS A 95 12.56 34.34 7.88
CA HIS A 95 11.98 35.69 7.76
C HIS A 95 12.20 36.58 8.99
N GLU A 96 12.75 36.03 10.07
CA GLU A 96 12.91 36.72 11.35
C GLU A 96 14.20 37.57 11.57
N PRO A 97 15.18 37.71 10.64
CA PRO A 97 16.28 38.68 10.86
C PRO A 97 16.17 40.04 10.18
N ASP A 98 15.23 40.28 9.24
CA ASP A 98 15.29 41.50 8.40
C ASP A 98 14.45 42.69 8.89
N GLU A 99 13.53 42.50 9.84
CA GLU A 99 12.66 43.59 10.31
C GLU A 99 13.31 44.45 11.42
N VAL A 100 14.41 44.00 12.04
CA VAL A 100 15.12 44.77 13.09
C VAL A 100 16.19 45.71 12.52
N ALA A 101 16.59 45.54 11.26
CA ALA A 101 17.69 46.31 10.65
C ALA A 101 17.25 47.61 9.94
N ALA A 102 15.93 47.84 9.78
CA ALA A 102 15.39 48.98 9.03
C ALA A 102 14.87 50.14 9.91
N ALA A 103 15.28 50.25 11.18
CA ALA A 103 15.05 51.46 11.96
C ALA A 103 15.98 52.58 11.44
N PRO A 104 15.47 53.68 10.86
CA PRO A 104 16.32 54.74 10.37
C PRO A 104 16.99 55.44 11.56
N VAL A 105 18.30 55.27 11.67
CA VAL A 105 19.15 56.06 12.56
C VAL A 105 18.95 57.53 12.19
N ARG A 106 18.23 58.27 13.03
CA ARG A 106 18.06 59.72 12.91
C ARG A 106 19.43 60.39 13.06
N THR A 107 20.07 60.69 11.94
CA THR A 107 21.30 61.46 11.87
C THR A 107 21.02 62.88 12.38
N GLY A 108 21.56 63.22 13.55
CA GLY A 108 21.51 64.57 14.09
C GLY A 108 22.29 65.54 13.21
N LYS A 109 21.58 66.36 12.45
CA LYS A 109 22.09 67.61 11.85
C LYS A 109 20.93 68.60 11.74
N SER A 110 20.67 69.35 12.82
CA SER A 110 20.04 70.67 12.72
C SER A 110 20.13 71.38 14.07
N LEU A 111 21.30 71.95 14.37
CA LEU A 111 21.43 73.10 15.28
C LEU A 111 22.49 74.04 14.68
N GLU A 112 22.19 74.59 13.51
CA GLU A 112 22.82 75.82 13.02
C GLU A 112 21.76 76.58 12.21
N LYS A 113 21.03 77.47 12.87
CA LYS A 113 20.47 78.75 12.35
C LYS A 113 19.42 79.28 13.32
N GLY A 114 19.84 80.21 14.17
CA GLY A 114 18.92 80.91 15.06
C GLY A 114 19.60 81.72 16.16
N ALA A 115 20.70 82.40 15.87
CA ALA A 115 21.29 83.39 16.77
C ALA A 115 21.94 84.52 15.94
N ALA A 116 21.10 85.21 15.17
CA ALA A 116 21.38 86.51 14.59
C ALA A 116 20.04 87.23 14.45
N ARG A 117 19.87 88.35 15.17
CA ARG A 117 18.65 89.07 15.57
C ARG A 117 18.29 88.74 17.02
N GLU A 118 18.38 89.65 17.99
CA GLU A 118 18.47 91.12 18.01
C GLU A 118 19.43 91.59 19.11
#